data_AF-A0A847NJX7-F1
#
_entry.id   AF-A0A847NJX7-F1
#
_cell.length_a   1.000
_cell.length_b   1.000
_cell.length_c   1.000
_cell.angle_alpha   90.00
_cell.angle_beta   90.00
_cell.angle_gamma   90.00
#
_symmetry.space_group_name_H-M   'P 1'
#
loop_
_entity.id
_entity.type
_entity.pdbx_description
1 polymer ?
#
loop_
_entity_poly.entity_id
_entity_poly.type
_entity_poly.pdbx_seq_one_letter_code
_entity_poly.pdbx_strand_id
1 'polypeptide(L)'
;MKFKNRRGSIFVFVSVILSIVAIFTTTIIFINMSNTRQVISQEEEIKAYYLAYSGADMAYAALLELILTLALFSIVLAIGLMILNISNKPLAIVNQEVDLQSNTRRAITSITDYITKASAIFIHGNIESVFTDNEIYPPNDKSNEIIIVDEAFITNKNINKKDEFLSAIEKYKGWNFIVFSDDGKELREFTYREENNKGYYELRRLINKQITDTLDISYEIDFKKNSPNYNDNYLSFTFTGKISNEIEPMVITTEVQAYNTLQVVDRSGYNPGRVLFFRESLDSQAAVAMVLDTSGSMSGSTTFEGKNTTKIEALKKSAKKLIDSFADLENTEISLIPFSTNANDPQGLKSVKANYSQLINDIERINASGGTNVGDGIRRAYHILKKYNDENLANEEASKYLIIIMDGVPTYGTINQNEGDTKSFDSNMGKIYIDESDNFYYHYRTEYFLIFPVRWHYRKAVFKLNDGNIN
;
A
#
# COMPACT_ATOMS: atom_id res chain seq x y z
N MET A 1 163.19 47.27 -15.04
CA MET A 1 161.84 47.87 -15.17
C MET A 1 160.90 47.14 -14.23
N LYS A 2 160.37 47.82 -13.19
CA LYS A 2 159.52 47.24 -12.13
C LYS A 2 158.09 47.07 -12.63
N PHE A 3 157.54 45.86 -12.61
CA PHE A 3 156.09 45.61 -12.59
C PHE A 3 155.77 44.66 -11.44
N LYS A 4 155.07 45.17 -10.42
CA LYS A 4 154.63 44.42 -9.23
C LYS A 4 153.24 43.86 -9.51
N ASN A 5 153.13 42.53 -9.55
CA ASN A 5 151.94 41.78 -9.96
C ASN A 5 150.85 41.84 -8.85
N ARG A 6 149.74 42.57 -9.07
CA ARG A 6 148.53 42.59 -8.22
C ARG A 6 147.29 42.15 -9.02
N ARG A 7 147.29 40.93 -9.57
CA ARG A 7 146.17 40.38 -10.39
C ARG A 7 145.11 39.58 -9.59
N GLY A 8 145.31 39.36 -8.29
CA GLY A 8 144.40 38.53 -7.48
C GLY A 8 143.16 39.22 -6.90
N SER A 9 143.18 40.54 -6.65
CA SER A 9 142.07 41.23 -5.93
C SER A 9 140.89 41.67 -6.82
N ILE A 10 141.12 41.91 -8.11
CA ILE A 10 140.07 42.35 -9.06
C ILE A 10 139.07 41.22 -9.32
N PHE A 11 139.56 39.98 -9.44
CA PHE A 11 138.70 38.81 -9.70
C PHE A 11 137.73 38.54 -8.54
N VAL A 12 138.20 38.70 -7.29
CA VAL A 12 137.37 38.57 -6.08
C VAL A 12 136.29 39.65 -6.05
N PHE A 13 136.62 40.91 -6.39
CA PHE A 13 135.66 42.01 -6.37
C PHE A 13 134.57 41.86 -7.44
N VAL A 14 134.93 41.46 -8.67
CA VAL A 14 133.97 41.18 -9.75
C VAL A 14 133.07 39.99 -9.41
N SER A 15 133.62 38.94 -8.78
CA SER A 15 132.85 37.77 -8.36
C SER A 15 131.84 38.11 -7.24
N VAL A 16 132.22 38.99 -6.31
CA VAL A 16 131.31 39.51 -5.28
C VAL A 16 130.20 40.37 -5.90
N ILE A 17 130.52 41.27 -6.84
CA ILE A 17 129.51 42.08 -7.54
C ILE A 17 128.55 41.20 -8.34
N LEU A 18 129.05 40.21 -9.08
CA LEU A 18 128.21 39.25 -9.82
C LEU A 18 127.30 38.45 -8.88
N SER A 19 127.80 38.06 -7.71
CA SER A 19 127.01 37.36 -6.69
C SER A 19 125.90 38.25 -6.13
N ILE A 20 126.20 39.52 -5.85
CA ILE A 20 125.21 40.51 -5.39
C ILE A 20 124.14 40.75 -6.47
N VAL A 21 124.54 40.95 -7.72
CA VAL A 21 123.62 41.12 -8.85
C VAL A 21 122.76 39.86 -9.04
N ALA A 22 123.33 38.66 -8.92
CA ALA A 22 122.59 37.41 -9.01
C ALA A 22 121.57 37.25 -7.88
N ILE A 23 121.91 37.66 -6.65
CA ILE A 23 120.97 37.67 -5.52
C ILE A 23 119.83 38.66 -5.76
N PHE A 24 120.12 39.86 -6.27
CA PHE A 24 119.08 40.84 -6.58
C PHE A 24 118.17 40.39 -7.73
N THR A 25 118.73 39.84 -8.81
CA THR A 25 117.92 39.37 -9.95
C THR A 25 117.04 38.19 -9.56
N THR A 26 117.56 37.23 -8.79
CA THR A 26 116.76 36.11 -8.27
C THR A 26 115.66 36.57 -7.31
N THR A 27 115.93 37.57 -6.46
CA THR A 27 114.93 38.16 -5.56
C THR A 27 113.80 38.85 -6.34
N ILE A 28 114.13 39.64 -7.35
CA ILE A 28 113.14 40.32 -8.20
C ILE A 28 112.26 39.31 -8.94
N ILE A 29 112.87 38.25 -9.50
CA ILE A 29 112.14 37.17 -10.18
C ILE A 29 111.20 36.47 -9.19
N PHE A 30 111.67 36.16 -7.97
CA PHE A 30 110.87 35.50 -6.95
C PHE A 30 109.67 36.35 -6.52
N ILE A 31 109.85 37.65 -6.29
CA ILE A 31 108.77 38.58 -5.92
C ILE A 31 107.74 38.66 -7.05
N ASN A 32 108.17 38.82 -8.31
CA ASN A 32 107.23 38.86 -9.43
C ASN A 32 106.46 37.55 -9.58
N MET A 33 107.13 36.41 -9.43
CA MET A 33 106.48 35.10 -9.51
C MET A 33 105.49 34.89 -8.35
N SER A 34 105.80 35.40 -7.16
CA SER A 34 104.90 35.40 -6.00
C SER A 34 103.67 36.28 -6.26
N ASN A 35 103.86 37.50 -6.76
CA ASN A 35 102.77 38.43 -7.07
C ASN A 35 101.86 37.88 -8.17
N THR A 36 102.42 37.32 -9.25
CA THR A 36 101.64 36.67 -10.31
C THR A 36 100.83 35.50 -9.76
N ARG A 37 101.40 34.67 -8.87
CA ARG A 37 100.65 33.58 -8.22
C ARG A 37 99.53 34.09 -7.33
N GLN A 38 99.74 35.19 -6.60
CA GLN A 38 98.70 35.80 -5.77
C GLN A 38 97.55 36.36 -6.62
N VAL A 39 97.86 37.04 -7.74
CA VAL A 39 96.83 37.57 -8.65
C VAL A 39 96.03 36.44 -9.29
N ILE A 40 96.68 35.36 -9.75
CA ILE A 40 95.98 34.19 -10.31
C ILE A 40 95.09 33.53 -9.24
N SER A 41 95.59 33.37 -8.02
CA SER A 41 94.81 32.81 -6.91
C SER A 41 93.57 33.66 -6.57
N GLN A 42 93.71 34.99 -6.59
CA GLN A 42 92.58 35.90 -6.36
C GLN A 42 91.56 35.85 -7.51
N GLU A 43 92.02 35.75 -8.75
CA GLU A 43 91.15 35.64 -9.92
C GLU A 43 90.38 34.31 -9.93
N GLU A 44 91.04 33.20 -9.56
CA GLU A 44 90.41 31.89 -9.39
C GLU A 44 89.39 31.89 -8.26
N GLU A 45 89.68 32.53 -7.13
CA GLU A 45 88.75 32.67 -6.01
C GLU A 45 87.50 33.48 -6.40
N ILE A 46 87.68 34.60 -7.11
CA ILE A 46 86.57 35.42 -7.62
C ILE A 46 85.74 34.63 -8.64
N LYS A 47 86.37 33.91 -9.56
CA LYS A 47 85.67 33.05 -10.53
C LYS A 47 84.89 31.93 -9.84
N ALA A 48 85.47 31.29 -8.83
CA ALA A 48 84.81 30.27 -8.02
C ALA A 48 83.61 30.85 -7.27
N TYR A 49 83.73 32.06 -6.72
CA TYR A 49 82.64 32.77 -6.06
C TYR A 49 81.47 33.07 -7.03
N TYR A 50 81.75 33.61 -8.21
CA TYR A 50 80.69 33.90 -9.20
C TYR A 50 80.04 32.62 -9.75
N LEU A 51 80.82 31.54 -9.94
CA LEU A 51 80.28 30.25 -10.36
C LEU A 51 79.36 29.64 -9.30
N ALA A 52 79.76 29.70 -8.03
CA ALA A 52 78.94 29.23 -6.91
C ALA A 52 77.65 30.08 -6.75
N TYR A 53 77.78 31.41 -6.85
CA TYR A 53 76.65 32.34 -6.75
C TYR A 53 75.63 32.13 -7.88
N SER A 54 76.08 32.03 -9.13
CA SER A 54 75.21 31.73 -10.27
C SER A 54 74.58 30.34 -10.22
N GLY A 55 75.30 29.35 -9.69
CA GLY A 55 74.74 28.02 -9.40
C GLY A 55 73.63 28.07 -8.35
N ALA A 56 73.78 28.89 -7.31
CA ALA A 56 72.76 29.11 -6.29
C ALA A 56 71.52 29.81 -6.87
N ASP A 57 71.69 30.87 -7.66
CA ASP A 57 70.58 31.60 -8.29
C ASP A 57 69.78 30.69 -9.27
N MET A 58 70.47 29.86 -10.06
CA MET A 58 69.82 28.87 -10.92
C MET A 58 69.02 27.84 -10.11
N ALA A 59 69.56 27.39 -8.96
CA ALA A 59 68.85 26.47 -8.08
C ALA A 59 67.61 27.10 -7.44
N TYR A 60 67.69 28.37 -7.01
CA TYR A 60 66.55 29.11 -6.48
C TYR A 60 65.46 29.32 -7.54
N ALA A 61 65.84 29.67 -8.77
CA ALA A 61 64.89 29.83 -9.88
C ALA A 61 64.16 28.52 -10.19
N ALA A 62 64.89 27.40 -10.28
CA ALA A 62 64.30 26.08 -10.51
C ALA A 62 63.37 25.65 -9.37
N LEU A 63 63.73 25.94 -8.13
CA LEU A 63 62.91 25.62 -6.96
C LEU A 63 61.63 26.48 -6.91
N LEU A 64 61.72 27.76 -7.29
CA LEU A 64 60.57 28.65 -7.37
C LEU A 64 59.60 28.23 -8.50
N GLU A 65 60.13 27.84 -9.65
CA GLU A 65 59.33 27.28 -10.75
C GLU A 65 58.64 25.97 -10.33
N LEU A 66 59.35 25.09 -9.61
CA LEU A 66 58.76 23.85 -9.09
C LEU A 66 57.64 24.13 -8.08
N ILE A 67 57.82 25.10 -7.17
CA ILE A 67 56.78 25.48 -6.21
C ILE A 67 55.56 26.07 -6.93
N LEU A 68 55.77 26.95 -7.92
CA LEU A 68 54.68 27.55 -8.69
C LEU A 68 53.91 26.51 -9.50
N THR A 69 54.60 25.57 -10.14
CA THR A 69 53.94 24.50 -10.91
C THR A 69 53.17 23.54 -10.01
N LEU A 70 53.71 23.16 -8.85
CA LEU A 70 52.99 22.36 -7.85
C LEU A 70 51.79 23.11 -7.27
N ALA A 71 51.92 24.40 -6.97
CA ALA A 71 50.82 25.22 -6.49
C ALA A 71 49.69 25.31 -7.54
N LEU A 72 50.04 25.58 -8.81
CA LEU A 72 49.07 25.63 -9.90
C LEU A 72 48.38 24.28 -10.11
N PHE A 73 49.13 23.17 -10.08
CA PHE A 73 48.58 21.82 -10.17
C PHE A 73 47.60 21.53 -9.03
N SER A 74 47.93 21.93 -7.80
CA SER A 74 47.05 21.74 -6.64
C SER A 74 45.72 22.50 -6.77
N ILE A 75 45.75 23.71 -7.32
CA ILE A 75 44.53 24.51 -7.57
C ILE A 75 43.67 23.86 -8.64
N VAL A 76 44.27 23.43 -9.76
CA VAL A 76 43.54 22.76 -10.85
C VAL A 76 42.93 21.45 -10.37
N LEU A 77 43.67 20.66 -9.59
CA LEU A 77 43.17 19.42 -9.00
C LEU A 77 42.01 19.67 -8.03
N ALA A 78 42.12 20.70 -7.17
CA ALA A 78 41.06 21.08 -6.25
C ALA A 78 39.79 21.50 -6.98
N ILE A 79 39.90 22.33 -8.02
CA ILE A 79 38.76 22.76 -8.85
C ILE A 79 38.15 21.55 -9.58
N GLY A 80 38.97 20.67 -10.15
CA GLY A 80 38.51 19.45 -10.80
C GLY A 80 37.72 18.53 -9.85
N LEU A 81 38.22 18.34 -8.62
CA LEU A 81 37.53 17.57 -7.58
C LEU A 81 36.22 18.25 -7.12
N MET A 82 36.20 19.59 -7.03
CA MET A 82 34.97 20.33 -6.72
C MET A 82 33.92 20.15 -7.82
N ILE A 83 34.29 20.22 -9.10
CA ILE A 83 33.37 20.02 -10.23
C ILE A 83 32.80 18.60 -10.24
N LEU A 84 33.64 17.57 -10.00
CA LEU A 84 33.19 16.18 -9.88
C LEU A 84 32.21 16.00 -8.71
N ASN A 85 32.48 16.63 -7.57
CA ASN A 85 31.57 16.60 -6.41
C ASN A 85 30.25 17.35 -6.66
N ILE A 86 30.26 18.42 -7.46
CA ILE A 86 29.04 19.14 -7.87
C ILE A 86 28.23 18.30 -8.85
N SER A 87 28.83 17.48 -9.70
CA SER A 87 28.12 16.63 -10.67
C SER A 87 27.32 15.50 -10.01
N ASN A 88 27.86 14.89 -8.95
CA ASN A 88 27.25 13.69 -8.35
C ASN A 88 26.02 13.99 -7.47
N LYS A 89 25.95 15.17 -6.83
CA LYS A 89 24.85 15.51 -5.90
C LYS A 89 23.51 15.75 -6.61
N PRO A 90 23.42 16.56 -7.69
CA PRO A 90 22.18 16.74 -8.43
C PRO A 90 21.67 15.44 -9.04
N LEU A 91 22.55 14.57 -9.53
CA LEU A 91 22.16 13.28 -10.07
C LEU A 91 21.49 12.38 -9.01
N ALA A 92 22.02 12.37 -7.78
CA ALA A 92 21.42 11.63 -6.67
C ALA A 92 20.04 12.18 -6.29
N ILE A 93 19.86 13.50 -6.27
CA ILE A 93 18.56 14.15 -6.01
C ILE A 93 17.55 13.82 -7.11
N VAL A 94 17.96 13.92 -8.39
CA VAL A 94 17.09 13.59 -9.52
C VAL A 94 16.67 12.12 -9.47
N ASN A 95 17.59 11.20 -9.13
CA ASN A 95 17.24 9.79 -8.98
C ASN A 95 16.24 9.57 -7.83
N GLN A 96 16.43 10.23 -6.68
CA GLN A 96 15.47 10.19 -5.57
C GLN A 96 14.08 10.67 -5.98
N GLU A 97 14.00 11.76 -6.73
CA GLU A 97 12.72 12.30 -7.18
C GLU A 97 12.04 11.38 -8.21
N VAL A 98 12.81 10.81 -9.14
CA VAL A 98 12.30 9.80 -10.09
C VAL A 98 11.75 8.58 -9.35
N ASP A 99 12.50 8.07 -8.37
CA ASP A 99 12.07 6.93 -7.55
C ASP A 99 10.85 7.26 -6.69
N LEU A 100 10.82 8.45 -6.09
CA LEU A 100 9.68 8.96 -5.31
C LEU A 100 8.41 8.97 -6.18
N GLN A 101 8.48 9.58 -7.36
CA GLN A 101 7.33 9.67 -8.27
C GLN A 101 6.90 8.29 -8.78
N SER A 102 7.85 7.42 -9.12
CA SER A 102 7.58 6.06 -9.62
C SER A 102 6.90 5.18 -8.56
N ASN A 103 7.47 5.11 -7.36
CA ASN A 103 6.93 4.33 -6.25
C ASN A 103 5.57 4.84 -5.79
N THR A 104 5.40 6.16 -5.71
CA THR A 104 4.13 6.79 -5.35
C THR A 104 3.04 6.41 -6.36
N ARG A 105 3.31 6.53 -7.67
CA ARG A 105 2.34 6.16 -8.71
C ARG A 105 1.95 4.69 -8.62
N ARG A 106 2.92 3.79 -8.45
CA ARG A 106 2.65 2.35 -8.29
C ARG A 106 1.74 2.08 -7.08
N ALA A 107 2.07 2.65 -5.93
CA ALA A 107 1.29 2.44 -4.71
C ALA A 107 -0.14 2.97 -4.85
N ILE A 108 -0.32 4.18 -5.38
CA ILE A 108 -1.64 4.76 -5.62
C ILE A 108 -2.46 3.89 -6.58
N THR A 109 -1.85 3.38 -7.65
CA THR A 109 -2.54 2.46 -8.57
C THR A 109 -3.00 1.20 -7.85
N SER A 110 -2.13 0.56 -7.05
CA SER A 110 -2.49 -0.63 -6.27
C SER A 110 -3.62 -0.35 -5.27
N ILE A 111 -3.51 0.74 -4.49
CA ILE A 111 -4.54 1.17 -3.53
C ILE A 111 -5.88 1.41 -4.23
N THR A 112 -5.86 2.10 -5.37
CA THR A 112 -7.05 2.36 -6.18
C THR A 112 -7.68 1.05 -6.65
N ASP A 113 -6.87 0.08 -7.09
CA ASP A 113 -7.35 -1.23 -7.52
C ASP A 113 -8.03 -1.99 -6.36
N TYR A 114 -7.43 -1.99 -5.18
CA TYR A 114 -8.04 -2.59 -3.99
C TYR A 114 -9.38 -1.92 -3.63
N ILE A 115 -9.43 -0.58 -3.60
CA ILE A 115 -10.66 0.16 -3.28
C ILE A 115 -11.76 -0.14 -4.30
N THR A 116 -11.45 -0.11 -5.59
CA THR A 116 -12.43 -0.33 -6.66
C THR A 116 -13.02 -1.74 -6.63
N LYS A 117 -12.21 -2.76 -6.34
CA LYS A 117 -12.61 -4.18 -6.37
C LYS A 117 -13.14 -4.71 -5.04
N ALA A 118 -12.89 -4.01 -3.93
CA ALA A 118 -13.27 -4.50 -2.61
C ALA A 118 -14.80 -4.62 -2.43
N SER A 119 -15.25 -5.73 -1.85
CA SER A 119 -16.65 -5.98 -1.49
C SER A 119 -17.07 -5.26 -0.20
N ALA A 120 -16.11 -4.98 0.67
CA ALA A 120 -16.30 -4.22 1.90
C ALA A 120 -15.04 -3.43 2.22
N ILE A 121 -15.21 -2.20 2.72
CA ILE A 121 -14.11 -1.30 3.05
C ILE A 121 -14.35 -0.65 4.41
N PHE A 122 -13.32 -0.70 5.26
CA PHE A 122 -13.27 -0.01 6.55
C PHE A 122 -11.98 0.80 6.68
N ILE A 123 -12.11 2.02 7.18
CA ILE A 123 -10.97 2.88 7.51
C ILE A 123 -10.74 2.79 9.02
N HIS A 124 -9.48 2.65 9.43
CA HIS A 124 -9.10 2.66 10.83
C HIS A 124 -7.89 3.57 11.08
N GLY A 125 -7.83 4.13 12.30
CA GLY A 125 -6.81 5.11 12.64
C GLY A 125 -5.42 4.50 12.86
N ASN A 126 -5.35 3.36 13.54
CA ASN A 126 -4.11 2.64 13.86
C ASN A 126 -4.34 1.12 13.83
N ILE A 127 -3.26 0.35 13.76
CA ILE A 127 -3.27 -1.10 13.97
C ILE A 127 -2.23 -1.47 15.03
N GLU A 128 -2.31 -2.69 15.54
CA GLU A 128 -1.39 -3.29 16.47
C GLU A 128 0.04 -3.22 15.90
N SER A 129 0.98 -2.81 16.75
CA SER A 129 2.37 -2.54 16.36
C SER A 129 3.07 -3.75 15.76
N VAL A 130 2.61 -4.97 16.06
CA VAL A 130 3.10 -6.21 15.45
C VAL A 130 3.02 -6.25 13.92
N PHE A 131 2.21 -5.41 13.28
CA PHE A 131 2.16 -5.29 11.81
C PHE A 131 3.00 -4.14 11.25
N THR A 132 3.32 -3.13 12.06
CA THR A 132 4.09 -1.94 11.66
C THR A 132 5.57 -2.02 12.05
N ASP A 133 5.92 -2.90 12.99
CA ASP A 133 7.27 -3.07 13.53
C ASP A 133 8.29 -3.45 12.43
N ASN A 134 9.41 -2.74 12.40
CA ASN A 134 10.47 -2.93 11.42
C ASN A 134 11.46 -4.04 11.79
N GLU A 135 11.54 -4.42 13.07
CA GLU A 135 12.40 -5.51 13.52
C GLU A 135 11.81 -6.87 13.12
N ILE A 136 10.48 -6.97 13.11
CA ILE A 136 9.75 -8.19 12.73
C ILE A 136 9.84 -8.43 11.22
N TYR A 137 9.65 -7.37 10.43
CA TYR A 137 9.68 -7.42 8.97
C TYR A 137 10.87 -6.63 8.46
N PRO A 138 12.09 -7.20 8.51
CA PRO A 138 13.26 -6.49 8.03
C PRO A 138 13.12 -6.17 6.53
N PRO A 139 13.78 -5.09 6.08
CA PRO A 139 13.83 -4.73 4.67
C PRO A 139 14.40 -5.86 3.84
N ASN A 140 13.74 -6.21 2.74
CA ASN A 140 14.22 -7.22 1.82
C ASN A 140 14.35 -6.61 0.42
N ASP A 141 15.55 -6.68 -0.15
CA ASP A 141 15.87 -6.18 -1.50
C ASP A 141 15.18 -6.98 -2.61
N LYS A 142 14.59 -8.14 -2.29
CA LYS A 142 13.93 -9.01 -3.27
C LYS A 142 12.48 -8.59 -3.47
N SER A 143 12.22 -7.98 -4.62
CA SER A 143 11.02 -7.20 -4.90
C SER A 143 9.70 -7.95 -5.09
N ASN A 144 9.57 -9.24 -4.76
CA ASN A 144 8.35 -10.04 -5.00
C ASN A 144 8.16 -11.24 -4.06
N GLU A 145 8.79 -11.28 -2.89
CA GLU A 145 8.62 -12.40 -1.96
C GLU A 145 7.33 -12.26 -1.16
N ILE A 146 6.45 -13.26 -1.24
CA ILE A 146 5.31 -13.42 -0.34
C ILE A 146 5.83 -14.02 0.96
N ILE A 147 5.66 -13.31 2.07
CA ILE A 147 6.08 -13.78 3.39
C ILE A 147 4.85 -14.36 4.10
N ILE A 148 4.93 -15.61 4.51
CA ILE A 148 3.92 -16.23 5.37
C ILE A 148 4.19 -15.77 6.81
N VAL A 149 3.23 -15.04 7.36
CA VAL A 149 3.24 -14.51 8.72
C VAL A 149 2.28 -15.35 9.56
N ASP A 150 2.85 -16.38 10.20
CA ASP A 150 2.15 -17.26 11.13
C ASP A 150 2.72 -17.13 12.56
N GLU A 151 2.17 -17.91 13.49
CA GLU A 151 2.66 -17.95 14.88
C GLU A 151 4.15 -18.29 14.97
N ALA A 152 4.64 -19.20 14.11
CA ALA A 152 6.02 -19.64 14.11
C ALA A 152 6.96 -18.53 13.61
N PHE A 153 6.57 -17.79 12.58
CA PHE A 153 7.28 -16.63 12.04
C PHE A 153 7.47 -15.56 13.11
N ILE A 154 6.38 -15.14 13.78
CA ILE A 154 6.46 -14.12 14.84
C ILE A 154 7.28 -14.63 16.02
N THR A 155 7.13 -15.90 16.42
CA THR A 155 7.93 -16.49 17.50
C THR A 155 9.43 -16.48 17.18
N ASN A 156 9.80 -16.74 15.92
CA ASN A 156 11.19 -16.70 15.46
C ASN A 156 11.76 -15.28 15.44
N LYS A 157 10.95 -14.29 15.01
CA LYS A 157 11.39 -12.90 14.85
C LYS A 157 11.38 -12.11 16.15
N ASN A 158 10.27 -12.14 16.89
CA ASN A 158 10.12 -11.44 18.15
C ASN A 158 9.08 -12.15 19.02
N ILE A 159 9.56 -13.05 19.90
CA ILE A 159 8.70 -13.83 20.80
C ILE A 159 7.80 -12.97 21.69
N ASN A 160 8.23 -11.75 22.06
CA ASN A 160 7.45 -10.86 22.93
C ASN A 160 6.20 -10.30 22.23
N LYS A 161 6.14 -10.37 20.89
CA LYS A 161 5.03 -9.89 20.06
C LYS A 161 4.04 -10.99 19.69
N LYS A 162 4.31 -12.24 20.09
CA LYS A 162 3.49 -13.40 19.79
C LYS A 162 2.04 -13.24 20.28
N ASP A 163 1.85 -12.88 21.54
CA ASP A 163 0.50 -12.78 22.12
C ASP A 163 -0.31 -11.62 21.52
N GLU A 164 0.37 -10.52 21.16
CA GLU A 164 -0.21 -9.41 20.41
C GLU A 164 -0.67 -9.87 19.02
N PHE A 165 0.16 -10.64 18.30
CA PHE A 165 -0.19 -11.21 17.00
C PHE A 165 -1.39 -12.17 17.09
N LEU A 166 -1.38 -13.11 18.04
CA LEU A 166 -2.47 -14.08 18.21
C LEU A 166 -3.80 -13.41 18.57
N SER A 167 -3.76 -12.32 19.33
CA SER A 167 -4.96 -11.53 19.61
C SER A 167 -5.45 -10.77 18.38
N ALA A 168 -4.52 -10.23 17.58
CA ALA A 168 -4.85 -9.45 16.40
C ALA A 168 -5.37 -10.31 15.24
N ILE A 169 -4.84 -11.51 15.03
CA ILE A 169 -5.31 -12.42 13.98
C ILE A 169 -6.75 -12.88 14.22
N GLU A 170 -7.12 -13.11 15.48
CA GLU A 170 -8.51 -13.43 15.84
C GLU A 170 -9.43 -12.23 15.65
N LYS A 171 -8.96 -11.03 16.03
CA LYS A 171 -9.72 -9.77 15.90
C LYS A 171 -9.99 -9.38 14.44
N TYR A 172 -9.04 -9.61 13.54
CA TYR A 172 -9.13 -9.25 12.12
C TYR A 172 -9.30 -10.45 11.19
N LYS A 173 -9.78 -11.57 11.73
CA LYS A 173 -10.04 -12.79 10.97
C LYS A 173 -10.87 -12.47 9.71
N GLY A 174 -10.38 -12.90 8.54
CA GLY A 174 -11.05 -12.71 7.25
C GLY A 174 -10.90 -11.32 6.61
N TRP A 175 -10.11 -10.42 7.20
CA TRP A 175 -9.85 -9.08 6.63
C TRP A 175 -8.45 -8.97 6.05
N ASN A 176 -8.36 -8.38 4.86
CA ASN A 176 -7.10 -7.89 4.31
C ASN A 176 -6.91 -6.44 4.73
N PHE A 177 -5.67 -5.99 4.83
CA PHE A 177 -5.39 -4.58 5.10
C PHE A 177 -4.06 -4.12 4.55
N ILE A 178 -3.97 -2.81 4.34
CA ILE A 178 -2.70 -2.14 4.04
C ILE A 178 -2.33 -1.19 5.17
N VAL A 179 -1.05 -1.16 5.48
CA VAL A 179 -0.48 -0.30 6.53
C VAL A 179 0.97 0.04 6.22
N PHE A 180 1.40 1.23 6.62
CA PHE A 180 2.81 1.61 6.56
C PHE A 180 3.62 0.98 7.69
N SER A 181 4.91 0.78 7.44
CA SER A 181 5.89 0.57 8.50
C SER A 181 5.94 1.78 9.45
N ASP A 182 6.45 1.56 10.66
CA ASP A 182 6.55 2.62 11.68
C ASP A 182 7.48 3.78 11.25
N ASP A 183 8.45 3.52 10.37
CA ASP A 183 9.33 4.52 9.76
C ASP A 183 8.76 5.15 8.46
N GLY A 184 7.59 4.71 8.00
CA GLY A 184 6.96 5.17 6.76
C GLY A 184 7.71 4.81 5.48
N LYS A 185 8.71 3.92 5.54
CA LYS A 185 9.54 3.57 4.37
C LYS A 185 9.00 2.40 3.56
N GLU A 186 8.08 1.63 4.13
CA GLU A 186 7.46 0.47 3.48
C GLU A 186 5.95 0.54 3.55
N LEU A 187 5.27 0.23 2.44
CA LEU A 187 3.83 -0.01 2.43
C LEU A 187 3.58 -1.51 2.35
N ARG A 188 2.94 -2.06 3.37
CA ARG A 188 2.70 -3.48 3.56
C ARG A 188 1.24 -3.82 3.31
N GLU A 189 1.02 -4.88 2.55
CA GLU A 189 -0.27 -5.53 2.33
C GLU A 189 -0.27 -6.85 3.09
N PHE A 190 -1.26 -7.03 3.96
CA PHE A 190 -1.52 -8.27 4.66
C PHE A 190 -2.80 -8.89 4.15
N THR A 191 -2.69 -10.09 3.60
CA THR A 191 -3.81 -10.84 3.02
C THR A 191 -4.11 -12.05 3.90
N TYR A 192 -5.32 -12.13 4.43
CA TYR A 192 -5.71 -13.21 5.33
C TYR A 192 -5.90 -14.52 4.55
N ARG A 193 -5.38 -15.60 5.12
CA ARG A 193 -5.55 -16.97 4.65
C ARG A 193 -5.81 -17.88 5.83
N GLU A 194 -6.49 -19.00 5.58
CA GLU A 194 -6.77 -20.00 6.61
C GLU A 194 -6.49 -21.39 6.04
N GLU A 195 -5.65 -22.14 6.75
CA GLU A 195 -5.34 -23.53 6.40
C GLU A 195 -5.42 -24.39 7.66
N ASN A 196 -6.12 -25.53 7.59
CA ASN A 196 -6.29 -26.45 8.72
C ASN A 196 -6.82 -25.79 10.02
N ASN A 197 -7.80 -24.90 9.91
CA ASN A 197 -8.36 -24.09 11.01
C ASN A 197 -7.33 -23.18 11.72
N LYS A 198 -6.21 -22.85 11.06
CA LYS A 198 -5.25 -21.87 11.54
C LYS A 198 -5.16 -20.72 10.53
N GLY A 199 -5.52 -19.53 10.99
CA GLY A 199 -5.34 -18.30 10.23
C GLY A 199 -3.86 -17.94 10.14
N TYR A 200 -3.44 -17.40 9.01
CA TYR A 200 -2.15 -16.74 8.81
C TYR A 200 -2.32 -15.56 7.85
N TYR A 201 -1.32 -14.68 7.80
CA TYR A 201 -1.29 -13.59 6.82
C TYR A 201 -0.20 -13.80 5.79
N GLU A 202 -0.52 -13.55 4.53
CA GLU A 202 0.45 -13.39 3.45
C GLU A 202 0.82 -11.90 3.38
N LEU A 203 2.08 -11.58 3.67
CA LEU A 203 2.61 -10.23 3.57
C LEU A 203 3.22 -10.02 2.18
N ARG A 204 2.76 -8.97 1.50
CA ARG A 204 3.36 -8.41 0.29
C ARG A 204 3.75 -6.96 0.51
N ARG A 205 4.86 -6.52 -0.09
CA ARG A 205 5.30 -5.12 -0.04
C ARG A 205 4.90 -4.41 -1.34
N LEU A 206 4.11 -3.35 -1.21
CA LEU A 206 3.70 -2.50 -2.33
C LEU A 206 4.77 -1.44 -2.62
N ILE A 207 5.39 -0.93 -1.56
CA ILE A 207 6.59 -0.10 -1.58
C ILE A 207 7.66 -0.82 -0.75
N ASN A 208 8.81 -1.07 -1.38
CA ASN A 208 9.97 -1.65 -0.71
C ASN A 208 10.88 -0.55 -0.20
N LYS A 209 11.43 -0.73 1.00
CA LYS A 209 12.53 0.11 1.48
C LYS A 209 13.71 -0.04 0.53
N GLN A 210 14.22 1.09 0.05
CA GLN A 210 15.41 1.11 -0.78
C GLN A 210 16.65 1.07 0.13
N ILE A 211 17.48 0.02 0.00
CA ILE A 211 18.73 -0.12 0.77
C ILE A 211 19.85 0.60 0.00
N THR A 212 19.78 1.92 -0.01
CA THR A 212 20.87 2.76 -0.51
C THR A 212 21.12 3.87 0.47
N ASP A 213 22.38 4.04 0.90
CA ASP A 213 22.85 5.08 1.84
C ASP A 213 22.51 6.51 1.40
N THR A 214 22.02 6.67 0.17
CA THR A 214 21.64 7.95 -0.41
C THR A 214 20.15 8.22 -0.45
N LEU A 215 19.24 7.25 -0.28
CA LEU A 215 17.79 7.46 -0.43
C LEU A 215 17.07 7.41 0.92
N ASP A 216 16.72 8.57 1.46
CA ASP A 216 15.91 8.70 2.68
C ASP A 216 14.52 9.25 2.34
N ILE A 217 13.71 8.40 1.70
CA ILE A 217 12.31 8.69 1.36
C ILE A 217 11.41 8.05 2.42
N SER A 218 10.44 8.83 2.92
CA SER A 218 9.37 8.36 3.78
C SER A 218 8.01 8.71 3.17
N TYR A 219 7.00 7.93 3.53
CA TYR A 219 5.65 8.01 2.99
C TYR A 219 4.62 8.03 4.10
N GLU A 220 3.50 8.69 3.85
CA GLU A 220 2.34 8.76 4.73
C GLU A 220 1.06 8.72 3.89
N ILE A 221 0.02 8.08 4.41
CA ILE A 221 -1.31 8.08 3.81
C ILE A 221 -2.37 8.48 4.83
N ASP A 222 -3.35 9.24 4.35
CA ASP A 222 -4.54 9.61 5.11
C ASP A 222 -5.79 9.28 4.28
N PHE A 223 -6.53 8.27 4.72
CA PHE A 223 -7.83 7.88 4.18
C PHE A 223 -8.92 8.69 4.88
N LYS A 224 -9.82 9.28 4.07
CA LYS A 224 -10.89 10.11 4.58
C LYS A 224 -12.20 9.83 3.86
N LYS A 225 -13.25 9.64 4.66
CA LYS A 225 -14.62 9.62 4.17
C LYS A 225 -15.22 11.03 4.27
N ASN A 226 -15.43 11.69 3.13
CA ASN A 226 -15.92 13.08 3.10
C ASN A 226 -17.45 13.20 3.30
N SER A 227 -18.20 12.17 2.93
CA SER A 227 -19.66 12.09 3.13
C SER A 227 -20.02 11.11 4.23
N PRO A 228 -21.18 11.22 4.91
CA PRO A 228 -21.63 10.21 5.87
C PRO A 228 -21.56 8.77 5.32
N ASN A 229 -21.25 7.80 6.18
CA ASN A 229 -20.99 6.40 5.80
C ASN A 229 -22.11 5.75 4.96
N TYR A 230 -23.36 6.22 5.10
CA TYR A 230 -24.54 5.67 4.44
C TYR A 230 -24.92 6.38 3.12
N ASN A 231 -24.21 7.45 2.74
CA ASN A 231 -24.61 8.27 1.59
C ASN A 231 -24.00 7.79 0.26
N ASP A 232 -22.77 7.28 0.28
CA ASP A 232 -22.06 6.89 -0.93
C ASP A 232 -20.92 5.89 -0.66
N ASN A 233 -20.35 5.36 -1.73
CA ASN A 233 -19.24 4.41 -1.77
C ASN A 233 -17.93 5.06 -2.25
N TYR A 234 -17.75 6.37 -2.07
CA TYR A 234 -16.50 7.06 -2.40
C TYR A 234 -15.57 7.09 -1.20
N LEU A 235 -14.27 6.89 -1.47
CA LEU A 235 -13.19 7.04 -0.51
C LEU A 235 -12.15 8.00 -1.07
N SER A 236 -11.86 9.06 -0.32
CA SER A 236 -10.75 9.95 -0.63
C SER A 236 -9.51 9.53 0.15
N PHE A 237 -8.33 9.66 -0.45
CA PHE A 237 -7.08 9.52 0.27
C PHE A 237 -6.02 10.48 -0.22
N THR A 238 -5.17 10.91 0.71
CA THR A 238 -4.01 11.75 0.46
C THR A 238 -2.75 10.94 0.72
N PHE A 239 -1.93 10.78 -0.31
CA PHE A 239 -0.64 10.12 -0.26
C PHE A 239 0.46 11.18 -0.26
N THR A 240 1.33 11.15 0.74
CA THR A 240 2.42 12.12 0.93
C THR A 240 3.75 11.40 0.93
N GLY A 241 4.66 11.79 0.03
CA GLY A 241 6.05 11.34 0.04
C GLY A 241 7.00 12.47 0.40
N LYS A 242 7.95 12.20 1.29
CA LYS A 242 8.92 13.15 1.84
C LYS A 242 10.33 12.65 1.60
N ILE A 243 11.18 13.49 1.04
CA ILE A 243 12.64 13.28 1.00
C ILE A 243 13.23 13.99 2.23
N SER A 244 14.06 13.32 3.01
CA SER A 244 14.60 13.81 4.31
C SER A 244 15.27 15.20 4.25
N ASN A 245 15.74 15.60 3.07
CA ASN A 245 16.43 16.88 2.83
C ASN A 245 15.61 17.90 2.03
N GLU A 246 14.38 17.59 1.61
CA GLU A 246 13.52 18.53 0.88
C GLU A 246 12.44 19.12 1.79
N ILE A 247 12.16 20.42 1.58
CA ILE A 247 11.19 21.17 2.36
C ILE A 247 9.77 20.89 1.87
N GLU A 248 9.60 20.66 0.57
CA GLU A 248 8.27 20.46 -0.02
C GLU A 248 8.02 18.96 -0.28
N PRO A 249 7.04 18.35 0.42
CA PRO A 249 6.66 16.98 0.15
C PRO A 249 5.88 16.86 -1.16
N MET A 250 6.02 15.72 -1.82
CA MET A 250 5.12 15.32 -2.90
C MET A 250 3.77 14.91 -2.27
N VAL A 251 2.70 15.61 -2.61
CA VAL A 251 1.34 15.31 -2.11
C VAL A 251 0.43 15.00 -3.29
N ILE A 252 -0.23 13.85 -3.27
CA ILE A 252 -1.29 13.49 -4.21
C ILE A 252 -2.55 13.19 -3.43
N THR A 253 -3.64 13.89 -3.76
CA THR A 253 -4.98 13.60 -3.25
C THR A 253 -5.82 13.03 -4.37
N THR A 254 -6.50 11.93 -4.09
CA THR A 254 -7.41 11.26 -5.02
C THR A 254 -8.70 10.86 -4.33
N GLU A 255 -9.74 10.61 -5.13
CA GLU A 255 -11.02 10.08 -4.69
C GLU A 255 -11.42 8.94 -5.61
N VAL A 256 -11.77 7.81 -5.02
CA VAL A 256 -12.01 6.55 -5.72
C VAL A 256 -13.37 6.00 -5.31
N GLN A 257 -14.13 5.56 -6.30
CA GLN A 257 -15.39 4.86 -6.07
C GLN A 257 -15.14 3.36 -5.88
N ALA A 258 -15.68 2.80 -4.82
CA ALA A 258 -15.62 1.36 -4.56
C ALA A 258 -16.85 0.67 -5.17
N TYR A 259 -16.71 0.14 -6.39
CA TYR A 259 -17.85 -0.36 -7.18
C TYR A 259 -18.57 -1.54 -6.54
N ASN A 260 -17.83 -2.40 -5.85
CA ASN A 260 -18.36 -3.65 -5.28
C ASN A 260 -18.80 -3.52 -3.82
N THR A 261 -18.68 -2.35 -3.19
CA THR A 261 -19.17 -2.12 -1.82
C THR A 261 -20.42 -1.25 -1.83
N LEU A 262 -21.40 -1.60 -0.99
CA LEU A 262 -22.55 -0.72 -0.73
C LEU A 262 -22.15 0.56 0.00
N GLN A 263 -21.16 0.48 0.88
CA GLN A 263 -20.75 1.60 1.74
C GLN A 263 -19.29 1.51 2.15
N VAL A 264 -18.65 2.66 2.29
CA VAL A 264 -17.33 2.79 2.92
C VAL A 264 -17.54 3.29 4.33
N VAL A 265 -17.06 2.54 5.33
CA VAL A 265 -17.28 2.86 6.73
C VAL A 265 -16.01 3.43 7.34
N ASP A 266 -16.09 4.69 7.79
CA ASP A 266 -15.02 5.30 8.57
C ASP A 266 -15.14 4.95 10.05
N ARG A 267 -14.10 4.31 10.60
CA ARG A 267 -13.93 4.02 12.04
C ARG A 267 -12.64 4.63 12.60
N SER A 268 -11.99 5.54 11.87
CA SER A 268 -10.78 6.23 12.32
C SER A 268 -11.04 7.18 13.50
N GLY A 269 -12.29 7.61 13.68
CA GLY A 269 -12.72 8.46 14.78
C GLY A 269 -12.17 9.88 14.61
N TYR A 270 -11.32 10.32 15.55
CA TYR A 270 -10.61 11.59 15.46
C TYR A 270 -9.18 11.45 14.92
N ASN A 271 -8.70 10.22 14.71
CA ASN A 271 -7.38 9.96 14.18
C ASN A 271 -7.43 9.98 12.65
N PRO A 272 -6.34 10.37 11.97
CA PRO A 272 -6.24 10.20 10.52
C PRO A 272 -6.38 8.71 10.16
N GLY A 273 -7.06 8.41 9.06
CA GLY A 273 -7.27 7.04 8.61
C GLY A 273 -5.99 6.49 8.02
N ARG A 274 -5.16 5.82 8.81
CA ARG A 274 -3.85 5.31 8.35
C ARG A 274 -3.88 3.86 7.86
N VAL A 275 -4.97 3.14 8.14
CA VAL A 275 -5.12 1.72 7.83
C VAL A 275 -6.39 1.54 7.03
N LEU A 276 -6.27 0.87 5.87
CA LEU A 276 -7.40 0.49 5.05
C LEU A 276 -7.61 -1.01 5.16
N PHE A 277 -8.73 -1.40 5.74
CA PHE A 277 -9.21 -2.77 5.74
C PHE A 277 -10.13 -2.98 4.54
N PHE A 278 -9.93 -4.07 3.83
CA PHE A 278 -10.74 -4.42 2.68
C PHE A 278 -10.95 -5.93 2.60
N ARG A 279 -12.03 -6.33 1.94
CA ARG A 279 -12.22 -7.71 1.48
C ARG A 279 -12.22 -7.71 -0.03
N GLU A 280 -11.35 -8.49 -0.62
CA GLU A 280 -11.39 -8.71 -2.06
C GLU A 280 -12.58 -9.58 -2.42
N SER A 281 -13.34 -9.15 -3.42
CA SER A 281 -14.28 -10.03 -4.10
C SER A 281 -13.47 -10.89 -5.07
N LEU A 282 -12.92 -12.00 -4.59
CA LEU A 282 -12.17 -12.97 -5.40
C LEU A 282 -13.13 -13.66 -6.37
N ASP A 283 -13.46 -13.04 -7.51
CA ASP A 283 -14.30 -13.61 -8.59
C ASP A 283 -15.49 -14.44 -8.07
N SER A 284 -16.04 -13.99 -6.95
CA SER A 284 -16.64 -14.90 -5.97
C SER A 284 -17.98 -15.32 -6.49
N GLN A 285 -18.23 -16.62 -6.43
CA GLN A 285 -19.56 -17.17 -6.68
C GLN A 285 -20.61 -16.29 -5.99
N ALA A 286 -21.67 -15.94 -6.70
CA ALA A 286 -22.70 -15.04 -6.22
C ALA A 286 -23.99 -15.83 -6.05
N ALA A 287 -24.54 -15.88 -4.84
CA ALA A 287 -25.84 -16.46 -4.57
C ALA A 287 -26.87 -15.36 -4.32
N VAL A 288 -27.90 -15.30 -5.16
CA VAL A 288 -28.93 -14.27 -5.10
C VAL A 288 -30.29 -14.92 -4.81
N ALA A 289 -30.93 -14.49 -3.72
CA ALA A 289 -32.31 -14.81 -3.43
C ALA A 289 -33.21 -13.64 -3.86
N MET A 290 -34.06 -13.86 -4.87
CA MET A 290 -35.01 -12.88 -5.38
C MET A 290 -36.40 -13.14 -4.80
N VAL A 291 -36.84 -12.28 -3.88
CA VAL A 291 -38.16 -12.33 -3.24
C VAL A 291 -39.12 -11.45 -4.01
N LEU A 292 -40.10 -12.08 -4.66
CA LEU A 292 -40.97 -11.45 -5.65
C LEU A 292 -42.41 -11.41 -5.15
N ASP A 293 -42.97 -10.21 -5.01
CA ASP A 293 -44.35 -10.04 -4.56
C ASP A 293 -45.34 -10.49 -5.64
N THR A 294 -46.17 -11.46 -5.29
CA THR A 294 -47.25 -12.00 -6.13
C THR A 294 -48.61 -11.79 -5.49
N SER A 295 -48.72 -10.88 -4.52
CA SER A 295 -49.97 -10.58 -3.82
C SER A 295 -51.04 -9.98 -4.75
N GLY A 296 -52.30 -10.02 -4.31
CA GLY A 296 -53.42 -9.52 -5.10
C GLY A 296 -53.31 -8.05 -5.50
N SER A 297 -52.62 -7.19 -4.72
CA SER A 297 -52.36 -5.78 -5.06
C SER A 297 -51.54 -5.62 -6.33
N MET A 298 -50.73 -6.62 -6.68
CA MET A 298 -49.91 -6.66 -7.89
C MET A 298 -50.74 -6.79 -9.18
N SER A 299 -52.02 -7.17 -9.08
CA SER A 299 -52.95 -7.17 -10.23
C SER A 299 -53.38 -5.76 -10.65
N GLY A 300 -53.13 -4.74 -9.81
CA GLY A 300 -53.49 -3.36 -10.07
C GLY A 300 -52.72 -2.74 -11.24
N SER A 301 -53.36 -1.80 -11.92
CA SER A 301 -52.76 -1.03 -13.02
C SER A 301 -51.65 -0.10 -12.52
N THR A 302 -50.63 0.10 -13.35
CA THR A 302 -49.53 1.03 -13.15
C THR A 302 -49.01 1.55 -14.49
N THR A 303 -48.15 2.57 -14.45
CA THR A 303 -47.40 3.04 -15.62
C THR A 303 -45.94 2.63 -15.46
N PHE A 304 -45.42 1.83 -16.39
CA PHE A 304 -44.03 1.37 -16.41
C PHE A 304 -43.44 1.66 -17.79
N GLU A 305 -42.29 2.33 -17.84
CA GLU A 305 -41.63 2.77 -19.09
C GLU A 305 -42.56 3.55 -20.04
N GLY A 306 -43.39 4.44 -19.46
CA GLY A 306 -44.33 5.26 -20.22
C GLY A 306 -45.53 4.51 -20.80
N LYS A 307 -45.73 3.23 -20.47
CA LYS A 307 -46.87 2.42 -20.91
C LYS A 307 -47.72 1.95 -19.73
N ASN A 308 -49.05 1.94 -19.91
CA ASN A 308 -49.97 1.37 -18.93
C ASN A 308 -49.88 -0.16 -18.96
N THR A 309 -49.69 -0.77 -17.79
CA THR A 309 -49.55 -2.21 -17.59
C THR A 309 -50.04 -2.57 -16.17
N THR A 310 -49.96 -3.83 -15.76
CA THR A 310 -50.21 -4.22 -14.37
C THR A 310 -48.89 -4.24 -13.58
N LYS A 311 -48.94 -4.07 -12.26
CA LYS A 311 -47.74 -4.07 -11.42
C LYS A 311 -46.99 -5.41 -11.52
N ILE A 312 -47.70 -6.52 -11.62
CA ILE A 312 -47.11 -7.85 -11.80
C ILE A 312 -46.34 -7.96 -13.12
N GLU A 313 -46.85 -7.37 -14.21
CA GLU A 313 -46.14 -7.35 -15.49
C GLU A 313 -44.92 -6.41 -15.47
N ALA A 314 -44.98 -5.30 -14.73
CA ALA A 314 -43.82 -4.45 -14.47
C ALA A 314 -42.75 -5.18 -13.63
N LEU A 315 -43.17 -5.95 -12.62
CA LEU A 315 -42.28 -6.80 -11.82
C LEU A 315 -41.60 -7.86 -12.70
N LYS A 316 -42.36 -8.58 -13.54
CA LYS A 316 -41.81 -9.58 -14.46
C LYS A 316 -40.74 -8.99 -15.37
N LYS A 317 -41.01 -7.82 -15.97
CA LYS A 317 -40.04 -7.11 -16.83
C LYS A 317 -38.78 -6.72 -16.06
N SER A 318 -38.93 -6.20 -14.85
CA SER A 318 -37.79 -5.78 -14.01
C SER A 318 -36.95 -6.97 -13.57
N ALA A 319 -37.60 -8.06 -13.14
CA ALA A 319 -36.94 -9.30 -12.75
C ALA A 319 -36.18 -9.92 -13.93
N LYS A 320 -36.76 -9.93 -15.14
CA LYS A 320 -36.07 -10.40 -16.36
C LYS A 320 -34.85 -9.56 -16.70
N LYS A 321 -34.97 -8.23 -16.72
CA LYS A 321 -33.81 -7.34 -16.95
C LYS A 321 -32.68 -7.59 -15.96
N LEU A 322 -33.03 -7.90 -14.72
CA LEU A 322 -32.05 -8.24 -13.70
C LEU A 322 -31.38 -9.58 -14.02
N ILE A 323 -32.13 -10.62 -14.39
CA ILE A 323 -31.56 -11.89 -14.84
C ILE A 323 -30.67 -11.71 -16.08
N ASP A 324 -31.10 -10.89 -17.05
CA ASP A 324 -30.32 -10.56 -18.24
C ASP A 324 -28.96 -9.94 -17.86
N SER A 325 -28.93 -9.08 -16.84
CA SER A 325 -27.69 -8.47 -16.33
C SER A 325 -26.73 -9.48 -15.70
N PHE A 326 -27.23 -10.66 -15.31
CA PHE A 326 -26.44 -11.76 -14.74
C PHE A 326 -26.12 -12.86 -15.76
N ALA A 327 -26.67 -12.80 -16.98
CA ALA A 327 -26.59 -13.90 -17.96
C ALA A 327 -25.16 -14.20 -18.42
N ASP A 328 -24.30 -13.18 -18.44
CA ASP A 328 -22.90 -13.31 -18.84
C ASP A 328 -21.97 -13.76 -17.69
N LEU A 329 -22.47 -13.84 -16.46
CA LEU A 329 -21.68 -14.22 -15.29
C LEU A 329 -21.63 -15.76 -15.12
N GLU A 330 -20.44 -16.34 -15.16
CA GLU A 330 -20.26 -17.80 -15.03
C GLU A 330 -20.55 -18.32 -13.61
N ASN A 331 -20.31 -17.49 -12.58
CA ASN A 331 -20.34 -17.91 -11.18
C ASN A 331 -21.57 -17.37 -10.43
N THR A 332 -22.70 -17.11 -11.09
CA THR A 332 -23.90 -16.59 -10.41
C THR A 332 -25.03 -17.62 -10.35
N GLU A 333 -25.57 -17.80 -9.15
CA GLU A 333 -26.73 -18.65 -8.85
C GLU A 333 -27.89 -17.80 -8.31
N ILE A 334 -29.09 -18.04 -8.84
CA ILE A 334 -30.30 -17.30 -8.47
C ILE A 334 -31.40 -18.25 -8.02
N SER A 335 -32.07 -17.88 -6.93
CA SER A 335 -33.30 -18.51 -6.44
C SER A 335 -34.46 -17.52 -6.59
N LEU A 336 -35.54 -17.97 -7.21
CA LEU A 336 -36.79 -17.21 -7.34
C LEU A 336 -37.76 -17.61 -6.23
N ILE A 337 -38.22 -16.63 -5.45
CA ILE A 337 -39.06 -16.82 -4.27
C ILE A 337 -40.31 -15.95 -4.44
N PRO A 338 -41.28 -16.38 -5.27
CA PRO A 338 -42.58 -15.72 -5.34
C PRO A 338 -43.30 -15.88 -3.99
N PHE A 339 -43.86 -14.78 -3.47
CA PHE A 339 -44.61 -14.80 -2.21
C PHE A 339 -45.94 -14.05 -2.34
N SER A 340 -46.97 -14.61 -1.70
CA SER A 340 -48.26 -13.94 -1.50
C SER A 340 -48.71 -14.11 -0.05
N THR A 341 -49.76 -14.90 0.22
CA THR A 341 -50.16 -15.29 1.59
C THR A 341 -49.07 -16.13 2.27
N ASN A 342 -48.34 -16.92 1.47
CA ASN A 342 -47.18 -17.72 1.86
C ASN A 342 -46.15 -17.75 0.72
N ALA A 343 -45.00 -18.37 0.98
CA ALA A 343 -43.95 -18.66 0.02
C ALA A 343 -43.56 -20.15 0.07
N ASN A 344 -44.55 -21.05 -0.03
CA ASN A 344 -44.35 -22.48 0.28
C ASN A 344 -43.58 -23.30 -0.77
N ASP A 345 -43.34 -22.76 -1.96
CA ASP A 345 -42.60 -23.44 -3.03
C ASP A 345 -41.41 -22.63 -3.54
N PRO A 346 -40.42 -22.29 -2.67
CA PRO A 346 -39.27 -21.55 -3.12
C PRO A 346 -38.45 -22.40 -4.10
N GLN A 347 -38.09 -21.82 -5.25
CA GLN A 347 -37.18 -22.51 -6.17
C GLN A 347 -35.78 -22.57 -5.55
N GLY A 348 -35.07 -23.69 -5.67
CA GLY A 348 -33.66 -23.77 -5.28
C GLY A 348 -32.77 -22.80 -6.06
N LEU A 349 -31.54 -22.60 -5.61
CA LEU A 349 -30.53 -21.85 -6.36
C LEU A 349 -30.22 -22.57 -7.68
N LYS A 350 -30.21 -21.81 -8.78
CA LYS A 350 -29.92 -22.30 -10.13
C LYS A 350 -28.86 -21.41 -10.76
N SER A 351 -27.85 -21.99 -11.40
CA SER A 351 -26.87 -21.23 -12.19
C SER A 351 -27.58 -20.44 -13.29
N VAL A 352 -27.34 -19.13 -13.37
CA VAL A 352 -28.00 -18.27 -14.36
C VAL A 352 -27.65 -18.73 -15.77
N LYS A 353 -26.35 -18.94 -16.05
CA LYS A 353 -25.86 -19.35 -17.37
C LYS A 353 -26.46 -20.69 -17.83
N ALA A 354 -26.56 -21.67 -16.92
CA ALA A 354 -27.09 -22.99 -17.24
C ALA A 354 -28.63 -23.04 -17.33
N ASN A 355 -29.32 -22.24 -16.49
CA ASN A 355 -30.77 -22.30 -16.34
C ASN A 355 -31.50 -21.04 -16.81
N TYR A 356 -30.86 -20.19 -17.62
CA TYR A 356 -31.41 -18.91 -18.09
C TYR A 356 -32.84 -19.04 -18.62
N SER A 357 -33.06 -19.92 -19.60
CA SER A 357 -34.39 -20.12 -20.19
C SER A 357 -35.43 -20.60 -19.18
N GLN A 358 -35.02 -21.40 -18.19
CA GLN A 358 -35.91 -21.87 -17.14
C GLN A 358 -36.29 -20.73 -16.19
N LEU A 359 -35.33 -19.91 -15.76
CA LEU A 359 -35.59 -18.78 -14.88
C LEU A 359 -36.52 -17.75 -15.53
N ILE A 360 -36.33 -17.46 -16.82
CA ILE A 360 -37.21 -16.56 -17.58
C ILE A 360 -38.64 -17.13 -17.67
N ASN A 361 -38.78 -18.44 -17.90
CA ASN A 361 -40.08 -19.11 -17.91
C ASN A 361 -40.75 -19.13 -16.53
N ASP A 362 -39.97 -19.35 -15.46
CA ASP A 362 -40.46 -19.34 -14.08
C ASP A 362 -41.02 -17.95 -13.73
N ILE A 363 -40.36 -16.85 -14.14
CA ILE A 363 -40.88 -15.49 -13.98
C ILE A 363 -42.18 -15.28 -14.75
N GLU A 364 -42.28 -15.78 -15.98
CA GLU A 364 -43.47 -15.57 -16.81
C GLU A 364 -44.74 -16.20 -16.22
N ARG A 365 -44.57 -17.32 -15.49
CA ARG A 365 -45.68 -18.06 -14.86
C ARG A 365 -46.20 -17.42 -13.58
N ILE A 366 -45.54 -16.37 -13.08
CA ILE A 366 -45.97 -15.66 -11.89
C ILE A 366 -47.32 -14.96 -12.15
N ASN A 367 -48.27 -15.14 -11.24
CA ASN A 367 -49.58 -14.50 -11.28
C ASN A 367 -49.89 -13.83 -9.94
N ALA A 368 -50.59 -12.69 -10.00
CA ALA A 368 -50.98 -11.94 -8.81
C ALA A 368 -52.22 -12.59 -8.15
N SER A 369 -52.09 -13.01 -6.89
CA SER A 369 -53.16 -13.58 -6.08
C SER A 369 -52.81 -13.54 -4.58
N GLY A 370 -53.82 -13.58 -3.71
CA GLY A 370 -53.61 -13.74 -2.27
C GLY A 370 -53.16 -12.48 -1.52
N GLY A 371 -52.67 -12.69 -0.31
CA GLY A 371 -52.20 -11.66 0.62
C GLY A 371 -50.75 -11.22 0.41
N THR A 372 -50.24 -10.36 1.29
CA THR A 372 -48.85 -9.85 1.25
C THR A 372 -48.11 -10.27 2.53
N ASN A 373 -47.43 -11.42 2.51
CA ASN A 373 -46.63 -11.96 3.62
C ASN A 373 -45.13 -11.89 3.31
N VAL A 374 -44.57 -10.67 3.34
CA VAL A 374 -43.14 -10.45 3.05
C VAL A 374 -42.23 -11.18 4.05
N GLY A 375 -42.69 -11.35 5.30
CA GLY A 375 -41.92 -12.03 6.33
C GLY A 375 -41.64 -13.47 5.97
N ASP A 376 -42.61 -14.16 5.36
CA ASP A 376 -42.42 -15.53 4.87
C ASP A 376 -41.45 -15.58 3.68
N GLY A 377 -41.57 -14.66 2.73
CA GLY A 377 -40.64 -14.55 1.59
C GLY A 377 -39.18 -14.33 2.03
N ILE A 378 -38.94 -13.40 2.96
CA ILE A 378 -37.60 -13.14 3.52
C ILE A 378 -37.09 -14.35 4.31
N ARG A 379 -37.96 -15.01 5.09
CA ARG A 379 -37.59 -16.20 5.85
C ARG A 379 -37.13 -17.32 4.91
N ARG A 380 -37.86 -17.59 3.83
CA ARG A 380 -37.47 -18.60 2.83
C ARG A 380 -36.13 -18.24 2.17
N ALA A 381 -35.94 -16.97 1.80
CA ALA A 381 -34.67 -16.49 1.25
C ALA A 381 -33.50 -16.73 2.19
N TYR A 382 -33.67 -16.40 3.48
CA TYR A 382 -32.65 -16.63 4.50
C TYR A 382 -32.24 -18.11 4.57
N HIS A 383 -33.20 -19.03 4.61
CA HIS A 383 -32.88 -20.46 4.68
C HIS A 383 -32.21 -20.99 3.42
N ILE A 384 -32.58 -20.50 2.23
CA ILE A 384 -31.92 -20.87 0.98
C ILE A 384 -30.45 -20.42 0.97
N LEU A 385 -30.20 -19.15 1.32
CA LEU A 385 -28.84 -18.61 1.36
C LEU A 385 -28.01 -19.24 2.48
N LYS A 386 -28.62 -19.58 3.62
CA LYS A 386 -27.97 -20.31 4.71
C LYS A 386 -27.59 -21.72 4.27
N LYS A 387 -28.50 -22.47 3.65
CA LYS A 387 -28.21 -23.82 3.13
C LYS A 387 -27.04 -23.78 2.15
N TYR A 388 -27.06 -22.83 1.22
CA TYR A 388 -25.96 -22.62 0.28
C TYR A 388 -24.63 -22.33 0.99
N ASN A 389 -24.63 -21.41 1.96
CA ASN A 389 -23.45 -21.07 2.76
C ASN A 389 -22.84 -22.29 3.46
N ASP A 390 -23.69 -23.16 4.00
CA ASP A 390 -23.27 -24.28 4.85
C ASP A 390 -22.83 -25.51 4.03
N GLU A 391 -22.91 -25.48 2.69
CA GLU A 391 -22.59 -26.62 1.82
C GLU A 391 -21.08 -26.85 1.61
N ASN A 392 -20.29 -25.79 1.40
CA ASN A 392 -18.84 -25.89 1.19
C ASN A 392 -18.12 -24.54 1.42
N LEU A 393 -16.79 -24.57 1.56
CA LEU A 393 -15.97 -23.38 1.85
C LEU A 393 -16.04 -22.32 0.74
N ALA A 394 -16.13 -22.72 -0.54
CA ALA A 394 -16.27 -21.79 -1.65
C ALA A 394 -17.61 -21.03 -1.59
N ASN A 395 -18.70 -21.71 -1.19
CA ASN A 395 -20.01 -21.10 -0.96
C ASN A 395 -20.03 -20.23 0.32
N GLU A 396 -19.20 -20.51 1.32
CA GLU A 396 -19.05 -19.67 2.50
C GLU A 396 -18.44 -18.31 2.12
N GLU A 397 -17.43 -18.32 1.25
CA GLU A 397 -16.74 -17.12 0.74
C GLU A 397 -17.51 -16.37 -0.35
N ALA A 398 -18.52 -17.02 -0.94
CA ALA A 398 -19.41 -16.45 -1.95
C ALA A 398 -20.19 -15.21 -1.47
N SER A 399 -20.39 -14.26 -2.38
CA SER A 399 -21.21 -13.07 -2.14
C SER A 399 -22.70 -13.42 -2.12
N LYS A 400 -23.43 -12.99 -1.09
CA LYS A 400 -24.83 -13.39 -0.86
C LYS A 400 -25.74 -12.17 -0.88
N TYR A 401 -26.73 -12.19 -1.77
CA TYR A 401 -27.64 -11.06 -1.98
C TYR A 401 -29.10 -11.47 -1.77
N LEU A 402 -29.86 -10.59 -1.12
CA LEU A 402 -31.32 -10.66 -1.04
C LEU A 402 -31.90 -9.47 -1.79
N ILE A 403 -32.67 -9.73 -2.83
CA ILE A 403 -33.35 -8.70 -3.63
C ILE A 403 -34.84 -8.87 -3.43
N ILE A 404 -35.50 -7.83 -2.90
CA ILE A 404 -36.94 -7.83 -2.63
C ILE A 404 -37.61 -6.87 -3.61
N ILE A 405 -38.60 -7.36 -4.35
CA ILE A 405 -39.40 -6.56 -5.27
C ILE A 405 -40.87 -6.66 -4.85
N MET A 406 -41.44 -5.56 -4.33
CA MET A 406 -42.81 -5.51 -3.80
C MET A 406 -43.49 -4.16 -4.01
N ASP A 407 -44.83 -4.12 -3.99
CA ASP A 407 -45.60 -2.89 -4.24
C ASP A 407 -46.14 -2.16 -3.00
N GLY A 408 -46.04 -2.75 -1.79
CA GLY A 408 -46.72 -2.17 -0.64
C GLY A 408 -46.48 -2.84 0.72
N VAL A 409 -47.36 -2.48 1.67
CA VAL A 409 -47.26 -2.86 3.09
C VAL A 409 -47.72 -4.31 3.33
N PRO A 410 -47.06 -5.08 4.20
CA PRO A 410 -47.50 -6.44 4.53
C PRO A 410 -48.92 -6.46 5.11
N THR A 411 -49.71 -7.43 4.66
CA THR A 411 -51.11 -7.67 5.09
C THR A 411 -51.28 -9.01 5.82
N TYR A 412 -50.26 -9.87 5.77
CA TYR A 412 -50.21 -11.20 6.38
C TYR A 412 -48.88 -11.43 7.10
N GLY A 413 -48.86 -12.40 8.01
CA GLY A 413 -47.66 -12.81 8.74
C GLY A 413 -47.76 -14.24 9.23
N THR A 414 -46.64 -14.95 9.21
CA THR A 414 -46.53 -16.34 9.66
C THR A 414 -46.32 -16.40 11.17
N ILE A 415 -47.14 -17.15 11.89
CA ILE A 415 -46.99 -17.41 13.33
C ILE A 415 -46.87 -18.90 13.61
N ASN A 416 -46.03 -19.26 14.59
CA ASN A 416 -46.01 -20.60 15.17
C ASN A 416 -46.95 -20.64 16.38
N GLN A 417 -47.92 -21.55 16.39
CA GLN A 417 -48.77 -21.83 17.55
C GLN A 417 -48.39 -23.18 18.18
N ASN A 418 -48.42 -23.25 19.50
CA ASN A 418 -48.39 -24.51 20.25
C ASN A 418 -49.83 -24.84 20.68
N GLU A 419 -50.24 -26.10 20.54
CA GLU A 419 -51.53 -26.59 21.06
C GLU A 419 -51.59 -26.40 22.58
N GLY A 420 -52.50 -25.56 23.08
CA GLY A 420 -52.80 -25.41 24.52
C GLY A 420 -52.93 -23.98 25.05
N ASP A 421 -52.61 -22.94 24.28
CA ASP A 421 -52.73 -21.55 24.75
C ASP A 421 -54.21 -21.09 24.77
N THR A 422 -54.81 -21.03 25.96
CA THR A 422 -56.05 -20.27 26.21
C THR A 422 -55.72 -18.80 26.43
N LYS A 423 -56.45 -17.86 25.80
CA LYS A 423 -56.27 -16.42 26.04
C LYS A 423 -57.58 -15.70 26.33
N SER A 424 -57.59 -14.97 27.44
CA SER A 424 -58.45 -13.83 27.69
C SER A 424 -57.82 -12.58 27.08
N PHE A 425 -58.62 -11.77 26.38
CA PHE A 425 -58.16 -10.65 25.55
C PHE A 425 -58.43 -9.30 26.22
N ASP A 426 -57.41 -8.43 26.22
CA ASP A 426 -57.49 -7.05 26.73
C ASP A 426 -57.97 -6.09 25.62
N SER A 427 -58.91 -5.22 25.97
CA SER A 427 -59.85 -4.49 25.11
C SER A 427 -59.25 -3.30 24.34
N ASN A 428 -57.93 -3.14 24.33
CA ASN A 428 -57.24 -2.01 23.69
C ASN A 428 -56.53 -2.33 22.37
N MET A 429 -56.64 -3.55 21.84
CA MET A 429 -56.08 -3.90 20.53
C MET A 429 -57.18 -4.31 19.55
N GLY A 430 -57.18 -3.65 18.39
CA GLY A 430 -58.18 -3.78 17.34
C GLY A 430 -58.51 -5.24 17.00
N LYS A 431 -59.82 -5.52 16.95
CA LYS A 431 -60.41 -6.84 16.76
C LYS A 431 -59.91 -7.52 15.47
N ILE A 432 -59.47 -8.77 15.60
CA ILE A 432 -59.28 -9.71 14.49
C ILE A 432 -60.38 -10.76 14.59
N TYR A 433 -61.17 -10.94 13.53
CA TYR A 433 -62.17 -11.99 13.43
C TYR A 433 -61.53 -13.22 12.80
N ILE A 434 -61.59 -14.36 13.50
CA ILE A 434 -61.34 -15.70 12.94
C ILE A 434 -62.71 -16.35 12.88
N ASP A 435 -63.19 -16.65 11.67
CA ASP A 435 -64.44 -17.39 11.45
C ASP A 435 -64.10 -18.88 11.53
N GLU A 436 -64.48 -19.51 12.64
CA GLU A 436 -64.40 -20.95 12.83
C GLU A 436 -65.78 -21.56 12.55
N SER A 437 -65.95 -22.15 11.36
CA SER A 437 -67.03 -23.11 11.14
C SER A 437 -66.46 -24.52 11.00
N ASP A 438 -66.40 -25.21 12.13
CA ASP A 438 -66.55 -26.64 12.38
C ASP A 438 -66.20 -27.67 11.27
N ASN A 439 -65.13 -28.45 11.49
CA ASN A 439 -65.21 -29.90 11.83
C ASN A 439 -63.92 -30.70 11.49
N PHE A 440 -63.37 -31.31 12.55
CA PHE A 440 -62.78 -32.67 12.66
C PHE A 440 -61.54 -33.18 11.86
N TYR A 441 -60.63 -33.74 12.68
CA TYR A 441 -59.79 -34.96 12.54
C TYR A 441 -58.36 -34.94 11.94
N TYR A 442 -57.46 -35.50 12.78
CA TYR A 442 -56.12 -36.11 12.58
C TYR A 442 -54.90 -35.25 12.18
N HIS A 443 -53.84 -35.46 12.97
CA HIS A 443 -52.42 -35.13 12.80
C HIS A 443 -52.01 -34.33 11.56
N TYR A 444 -51.46 -33.14 11.76
CA TYR A 444 -50.21 -32.56 11.23
C TYR A 444 -50.07 -31.16 11.85
N ARG A 445 -48.86 -30.67 12.13
CA ARG A 445 -48.66 -29.29 12.61
C ARG A 445 -49.26 -28.31 11.57
N THR A 446 -50.32 -27.60 11.94
CA THR A 446 -50.99 -26.61 11.09
C THR A 446 -50.34 -25.24 11.27
N GLU A 447 -49.79 -24.68 10.19
CA GLU A 447 -49.40 -23.27 10.14
C GLU A 447 -50.67 -22.41 10.05
N TYR A 448 -50.85 -21.47 10.98
CA TYR A 448 -51.99 -20.54 11.00
C TYR A 448 -51.58 -19.18 10.43
N PHE A 449 -52.42 -18.60 9.58
CA PHE A 449 -52.21 -17.28 8.97
C PHE A 449 -53.03 -16.20 9.69
N LEU A 450 -52.39 -15.08 10.04
CA LEU A 450 -53.09 -13.91 10.58
C LEU A 450 -53.39 -12.90 9.46
N ILE A 451 -54.66 -12.53 9.32
CA ILE A 451 -55.10 -11.37 8.52
C ILE A 451 -55.02 -10.14 9.41
N PHE A 452 -54.25 -9.13 9.03
CA PHE A 452 -54.11 -7.91 9.83
C PHE A 452 -55.03 -6.78 9.35
N PRO A 453 -56.01 -6.33 10.15
CA PRO A 453 -56.75 -5.11 9.86
C PRO A 453 -55.87 -3.90 10.23
N VAL A 454 -55.21 -3.35 9.21
CA VAL A 454 -54.67 -1.98 9.06
C VAL A 454 -54.12 -1.23 10.31
N ARG A 455 -52.85 -0.81 10.19
CA ARG A 455 -52.02 0.12 11.02
C ARG A 455 -51.18 -0.52 12.13
N TRP A 456 -49.87 -0.58 11.87
CA TRP A 456 -48.84 -0.95 12.83
C TRP A 456 -48.61 0.13 13.90
N HIS A 457 -48.56 -0.28 15.17
CA HIS A 457 -47.78 0.37 16.21
C HIS A 457 -46.67 -0.60 16.63
N TYR A 458 -45.41 -0.15 16.54
CA TYR A 458 -44.25 -0.95 16.95
C TYR A 458 -44.30 -1.24 18.47
N ARG A 459 -44.57 -2.48 18.86
CA ARG A 459 -44.09 -3.05 20.14
C ARG A 459 -43.50 -4.43 19.90
N LYS A 460 -42.35 -4.64 20.53
CA LYS A 460 -41.49 -5.84 20.45
C LYS A 460 -42.26 -7.08 20.89
N ALA A 461 -42.74 -7.88 19.94
CA ALA A 461 -43.24 -9.21 20.19
C ALA A 461 -42.11 -10.22 19.87
N VAL A 462 -41.70 -10.98 20.89
CA VAL A 462 -40.70 -12.05 20.74
C VAL A 462 -41.44 -13.32 20.34
N PHE A 463 -41.33 -13.72 19.08
CA PHE A 463 -41.89 -14.97 18.59
C PHE A 463 -40.77 -16.02 18.52
N LYS A 464 -40.96 -17.14 19.23
CA LYS A 464 -40.12 -18.33 19.04
C LYS A 464 -40.70 -19.12 17.87
N LEU A 465 -40.01 -19.07 16.74
CA LEU A 465 -40.35 -19.86 15.57
C LEU A 465 -39.57 -21.19 15.63
N ASN A 466 -40.24 -22.31 15.39
CA ASN A 466 -39.62 -23.64 15.33
C ASN A 466 -39.70 -24.15 13.88
N ASP A 467 -38.62 -24.76 13.39
CA ASP A 467 -38.43 -25.14 12.00
C ASP A 467 -39.37 -26.30 11.62
N GLY A 468 -40.50 -25.99 10.98
CA GLY A 468 -41.38 -26.98 10.35
C GLY A 468 -40.71 -27.64 9.14
N ASN A 469 -41.23 -28.79 8.69
CA ASN A 469 -40.69 -29.65 7.62
C ASN A 469 -40.22 -28.85 6.38
N ILE A 470 -38.92 -28.55 6.35
CA ILE A 470 -38.19 -28.07 5.18
C ILE A 470 -37.22 -29.20 4.86
N ASN A 471 -37.61 -30.06 3.91
CA ASN A 471 -36.67 -30.97 3.25
C ASN A 471 -35.89 -30.20 2.19
#